data_AF-A0AAV9HRU7-F1
#
_entry.id   AF-A0AAV9HRU7-F1
#
_cell.length_a   1.000
_cell.length_b   1.000
_cell.length_c   1.000
_cell.angle_alpha   90.00
_cell.angle_beta   90.00
_cell.angle_gamma   90.00
#
_symmetry.space_group_name_H-M   'P 1'
#
loop_
_entity.id
_entity.type
_entity.pdbx_description
1 polymer ?
#
loop_
_entity_poly.entity_id
_entity_poly.type
_entity_poly.pdbx_seq_one_letter_code
_entity_poly.pdbx_strand_id
1 'polypeptide(L)'
;MVDHRSLEKEYMAKEFKAHALTEKEIAPDGHCLFSAVADQLEVHGIPLGRPGPEPNIVPYKTVRKTAAEYMQQHRDDYEAFMEEGFEEYVHKIRDTAEWGGQLELSALANAYGVEIKVVQDGRTETIAPKTLPEGDEKRTLWLAYYRRSYGLGEHYNSLRSST
;
A
#
# COMPACT_ATOMS: atom_id res chain seq x y z
N MET A 1 20.54 -18.94 17.90
CA MET A 1 19.52 -18.76 16.85
C MET A 1 19.11 -17.30 16.88
N VAL A 2 19.26 -16.56 15.78
CA VAL A 2 18.93 -15.13 15.76
C VAL A 2 17.42 -14.97 15.72
N ASP A 3 16.85 -14.21 16.66
CA ASP A 3 15.42 -13.89 16.65
C ASP A 3 15.16 -12.74 15.68
N HIS A 4 14.97 -13.10 14.42
CA HIS A 4 14.72 -12.15 13.34
C HIS A 4 13.43 -11.35 13.53
N ARG A 5 12.43 -11.88 14.26
CA ARG A 5 11.15 -11.18 14.49
C ARG A 5 11.30 -10.07 15.51
N SER A 6 12.01 -10.35 16.61
CA SER A 6 12.28 -9.32 17.63
C SER A 6 13.16 -8.20 17.07
N LEU A 7 14.17 -8.54 16.25
CA LEU A 7 15.00 -7.53 15.58
C LEU A 7 14.20 -6.67 14.59
N GLU A 8 13.33 -7.27 13.77
CA GLU A 8 12.45 -6.53 12.84
C GLU A 8 11.61 -5.52 13.61
N LYS A 9 10.95 -5.95 14.70
CA LYS A 9 10.15 -5.05 15.56
C LYS A 9 10.98 -3.92 16.17
N GLU A 10 12.18 -4.21 16.65
CA GLU A 10 13.05 -3.18 17.25
C GLU A 10 13.49 -2.10 16.25
N TYR A 11 13.84 -2.49 15.03
CA TYR A 11 14.22 -1.52 14.00
C TYR A 11 13.03 -0.69 13.52
N MET A 12 11.87 -1.33 13.32
CA MET A 12 10.63 -0.65 12.94
C MET A 12 10.21 0.38 14.01
N ALA A 13 10.28 0.01 15.29
CA ALA A 13 9.95 0.91 16.39
C ALA A 13 10.83 2.18 16.44
N LYS A 14 12.10 2.08 16.03
CA LYS A 14 13.00 3.24 15.93
C LYS A 14 12.54 4.20 14.84
N GLU A 15 12.21 3.68 13.65
CA GLU A 15 11.71 4.48 12.53
C GLU A 15 10.36 5.13 12.88
N PHE A 16 9.46 4.38 13.51
CA PHE A 16 8.16 4.91 13.94
C PHE A 16 8.33 6.07 14.91
N LYS A 17 9.22 5.91 15.90
CA LYS A 17 9.53 6.99 16.85
C LYS A 17 10.18 8.19 16.19
N ALA A 18 11.10 7.98 15.25
CA ALA A 18 11.81 9.05 14.54
C ALA A 18 10.86 9.91 13.70
N HIS A 19 9.79 9.31 13.17
CA HIS A 19 8.79 9.98 12.35
C HIS A 19 7.49 10.34 13.08
N ALA A 20 7.42 10.15 14.40
CA ALA A 20 6.22 10.33 15.21
C ALA A 20 5.00 9.59 14.62
N LEU A 21 5.20 8.28 14.36
CA LEU A 21 4.20 7.38 13.80
C LEU A 21 3.75 6.35 14.84
N THR A 22 2.49 5.97 14.74
CA THR A 22 1.88 4.87 15.49
C THR A 22 1.25 3.88 14.52
N GLU A 23 1.48 2.61 14.78
CA GLU A 23 0.95 1.54 13.94
C GLU A 23 -0.54 1.30 14.19
N LYS A 24 -1.27 1.18 13.08
CA LYS A 24 -2.63 0.67 13.02
C LYS A 24 -2.58 -0.73 12.42
N GLU A 25 -2.88 -1.73 13.26
CA GLU A 25 -2.96 -3.13 12.82
C GLU A 25 -4.04 -3.33 11.75
N ILE A 26 -3.65 -4.01 10.67
CA ILE A 26 -4.50 -4.45 9.57
C ILE A 26 -4.65 -5.97 9.64
N ALA A 27 -5.80 -6.49 9.20
CA ALA A 27 -6.04 -7.93 9.16
C ALA A 27 -4.95 -8.64 8.34
N PRO A 28 -4.32 -9.71 8.87
CA PRO A 28 -3.25 -10.42 8.18
C PRO A 28 -3.83 -11.39 7.15
N ASP A 29 -4.38 -10.85 6.07
CA ASP A 29 -4.90 -11.58 4.92
C ASP A 29 -4.28 -11.04 3.62
N GLY A 30 -4.66 -11.64 2.48
CA GLY A 30 -4.14 -11.24 1.18
C GLY A 30 -4.54 -9.83 0.74
N HIS A 31 -5.38 -9.12 1.48
CA HIS A 31 -5.79 -7.75 1.20
C HIS A 31 -5.02 -6.70 2.01
N CYS A 32 -4.07 -7.10 2.87
CA CYS A 32 -3.38 -6.21 3.81
C CYS A 32 -2.84 -4.92 3.18
N LEU A 33 -2.16 -4.99 2.02
CA LEU A 33 -1.63 -3.81 1.32
C LEU A 33 -2.73 -2.81 0.99
N PHE A 34 -3.78 -3.27 0.31
CA PHE A 34 -4.89 -2.42 -0.13
C PHE A 34 -5.71 -1.89 1.03
N SER A 35 -5.87 -2.69 2.09
CA SER A 35 -6.51 -2.27 3.34
C SER A 35 -5.70 -1.21 4.07
N ALA A 36 -4.37 -1.34 4.13
CA ALA A 36 -3.49 -0.35 4.74
C ALA A 36 -3.49 0.97 3.96
N VAL A 37 -3.48 0.91 2.63
CA VAL A 37 -3.62 2.10 1.77
C VAL A 37 -5.00 2.74 1.93
N ALA A 38 -6.08 1.94 1.97
CA ALA A 38 -7.43 2.47 2.18
C ALA A 38 -7.56 3.23 3.51
N ASP A 39 -6.99 2.67 4.59
CA ASP A 39 -6.92 3.31 5.91
C ASP A 39 -6.20 4.65 5.86
N GLN A 40 -5.04 4.70 5.18
CA GLN A 40 -4.27 5.92 5.01
C GLN A 40 -5.02 6.99 4.19
N LEU A 41 -5.64 6.60 3.07
CA LEU A 41 -6.43 7.51 2.25
C LEU A 41 -7.58 8.13 3.06
N GLU A 42 -8.28 7.33 3.87
CA GLU A 42 -9.35 7.80 4.76
C GLU A 42 -8.83 8.82 5.79
N VAL A 43 -7.73 8.50 6.49
CA VAL A 43 -7.12 9.39 7.49
C VAL A 43 -6.67 10.72 6.87
N HIS A 44 -6.23 10.70 5.62
CA HIS A 44 -5.82 11.90 4.87
C HIS A 44 -6.98 12.61 4.14
N GLY A 45 -8.23 12.15 4.31
CA GLY A 45 -9.40 12.72 3.65
C GLY A 45 -9.35 12.63 2.12
N ILE A 46 -8.61 11.66 1.58
CA ILE A 46 -8.52 11.40 0.14
C ILE A 46 -9.65 10.44 -0.25
N PRO A 47 -10.54 10.83 -1.17
CA PRO A 47 -11.59 9.93 -1.64
C PRO A 47 -10.99 8.69 -2.31
N LEU A 48 -11.45 7.51 -1.92
CA LEU A 48 -11.03 6.23 -2.54
C LEU A 48 -11.43 6.12 -4.02
N GLY A 49 -12.38 6.94 -4.47
CA GLY A 49 -12.95 6.90 -5.81
C GLY A 49 -14.45 7.14 -5.76
N ARG A 50 -15.13 7.02 -6.91
CA ARG A 50 -16.59 7.11 -6.94
C ARG A 50 -17.17 5.85 -6.29
N PRO A 51 -18.08 5.99 -5.31
CA PRO A 51 -18.83 4.83 -4.85
C PRO A 51 -19.54 4.22 -6.06
N GLY A 52 -19.32 2.92 -6.29
CA GLY A 52 -20.10 2.17 -7.25
C GLY A 52 -21.58 2.13 -6.82
N PRO A 53 -22.46 1.57 -7.65
CA PRO A 53 -23.88 1.47 -7.32
C PRO A 53 -24.18 0.58 -6.11
N GLU A 54 -23.20 -0.17 -5.61
CA GLU A 54 -23.37 -1.09 -4.49
C GLU A 54 -23.30 -0.36 -3.15
N PRO A 55 -24.34 -0.48 -2.30
CA PRO A 55 -24.24 -0.06 -0.91
C PRO A 55 -23.23 -0.96 -0.18
N ASN A 56 -22.33 -0.36 0.60
CA ASN A 56 -21.33 -1.03 1.46
C ASN A 56 -20.16 -1.74 0.73
N ILE A 57 -19.55 -1.08 -0.26
CA ILE A 57 -18.29 -1.57 -0.83
C ILE A 57 -17.19 -1.54 0.25
N VAL A 58 -16.55 -2.68 0.47
CA VAL A 58 -15.40 -2.78 1.39
C VAL A 58 -14.23 -1.94 0.83
N PRO A 59 -13.65 -1.00 1.59
CA PRO A 59 -12.69 -0.01 1.08
C PRO A 59 -11.54 -0.58 0.22
N TYR A 60 -10.94 -1.70 0.64
CA TYR A 60 -9.83 -2.32 -0.10
C TYR A 60 -10.21 -2.72 -1.54
N LYS A 61 -11.48 -3.03 -1.82
CA LYS A 61 -11.93 -3.41 -3.17
C LYS A 61 -11.83 -2.24 -4.13
N THR A 62 -12.18 -1.03 -3.67
CA THR A 62 -12.02 0.20 -4.45
C THR A 62 -10.55 0.46 -4.74
N VAL A 63 -9.68 0.31 -3.72
CA VAL A 63 -8.24 0.52 -3.88
C VAL A 63 -7.62 -0.49 -4.85
N ARG A 64 -8.00 -1.78 -4.78
CA ARG A 64 -7.59 -2.82 -5.75
C ARG A 64 -7.99 -2.46 -7.18
N LYS A 65 -9.25 -2.06 -7.35
CA LYS A 65 -9.78 -1.66 -8.64
C LYS A 65 -9.02 -0.45 -9.20
N THR A 66 -8.76 0.57 -8.39
CA THR A 66 -7.97 1.73 -8.79
C THR A 66 -6.55 1.35 -9.24
N ALA A 67 -5.86 0.47 -8.50
CA ALA A 67 -4.53 -0.03 -8.91
C ALA A 67 -4.60 -0.73 -10.28
N ALA A 68 -5.50 -1.71 -10.41
CA ALA A 68 -5.67 -2.48 -11.64
C ALA A 68 -6.08 -1.62 -12.85
N GLU A 69 -6.94 -0.63 -12.66
CA GLU A 69 -7.34 0.32 -13.71
C GLU A 69 -6.19 1.24 -14.12
N TYR A 70 -5.41 1.73 -13.15
CA TYR A 70 -4.24 2.56 -13.45
C TYR A 70 -3.20 1.77 -14.25
N MET A 71 -2.90 0.54 -13.82
CA MET A 71 -1.96 -0.35 -14.53
C MET A 71 -2.43 -0.61 -15.96
N GLN A 72 -3.72 -0.91 -16.18
CA GLN A 72 -4.27 -1.10 -17.53
C GLN A 72 -4.11 0.13 -18.42
N GLN A 73 -4.34 1.33 -17.88
CA GLN A 73 -4.20 2.59 -18.63
C GLN A 73 -2.74 2.91 -18.97
N HIS A 74 -1.79 2.30 -18.26
CA HIS A 74 -0.36 2.55 -18.39
C HIS A 74 0.41 1.24 -18.62
N ARG A 75 -0.16 0.31 -19.41
CA ARG A 75 0.36 -1.05 -19.61
C ARG A 75 1.87 -1.13 -19.81
N ASP A 76 2.42 -0.27 -20.68
CA ASP A 76 3.84 -0.24 -21.04
C ASP A 76 4.77 -0.02 -19.84
N ASP A 77 4.28 0.61 -18.77
CA ASP A 77 5.04 0.84 -17.53
C ASP A 77 5.12 -0.39 -16.62
N TYR A 78 4.26 -1.39 -16.81
CA TYR A 78 4.07 -2.49 -15.87
C TYR A 78 4.29 -3.87 -16.51
N GLU A 79 3.89 -4.06 -17.76
CA GLU A 79 3.91 -5.36 -18.45
C GLU A 79 5.31 -5.97 -18.51
N ALA A 80 6.34 -5.15 -18.68
CA ALA A 80 7.73 -5.61 -18.75
C ALA A 80 8.24 -6.28 -17.46
N PHE A 81 7.52 -6.12 -16.33
CA PHE A 81 7.86 -6.68 -15.03
C PHE A 81 7.08 -7.95 -14.69
N MET A 82 6.18 -8.41 -15.56
CA MET A 82 5.32 -9.56 -15.31
C MET A 82 5.87 -10.82 -15.97
N GLU A 83 5.89 -11.92 -15.21
CA GLU A 83 6.21 -13.26 -15.75
C GLU A 83 4.98 -13.93 -16.38
N GLU A 84 3.79 -13.61 -15.88
CA GLU A 84 2.50 -14.05 -16.40
C GLU A 84 1.90 -13.05 -17.39
N GLY A 85 0.78 -13.40 -18.02
CA GLY A 85 0.08 -12.50 -18.93
C GLY A 85 -0.45 -11.26 -18.20
N PHE A 86 -0.24 -10.08 -18.77
CA PHE A 86 -0.61 -8.80 -18.16
C PHE A 86 -2.09 -8.73 -17.74
N GLU A 87 -2.99 -9.18 -18.61
CA GLU A 87 -4.43 -9.21 -18.37
C GLU A 87 -4.81 -10.17 -17.23
N GLU A 88 -4.11 -11.30 -17.12
CA GLU A 88 -4.32 -12.26 -16.04
C GLU A 88 -3.88 -11.68 -14.70
N TYR A 89 -2.70 -11.05 -14.66
CA TYR A 89 -2.18 -10.39 -13.47
C TYR A 89 -3.11 -9.28 -12.97
N VAL A 90 -3.52 -8.38 -13.86
CA VAL A 90 -4.45 -7.29 -13.53
C VAL A 90 -5.77 -7.83 -12.99
N HIS A 91 -6.29 -8.91 -13.58
CA HIS A 91 -7.52 -9.56 -13.10
C HIS A 91 -7.33 -10.14 -11.70
N LYS A 92 -6.22 -10.83 -11.43
CA LYS A 92 -5.90 -11.37 -10.09
C LYS A 92 -5.84 -10.25 -9.06
N ILE A 93 -5.09 -9.18 -9.34
CA ILE A 93 -4.98 -8.02 -8.44
C ILE A 93 -6.35 -7.38 -8.16
N ARG A 94 -7.19 -7.25 -9.18
CA ARG A 94 -8.53 -6.63 -9.05
C ARG A 94 -9.51 -7.47 -8.24
N ASP A 95 -9.63 -8.76 -8.56
CA ASP A 95 -10.80 -9.56 -8.19
C ASP A 95 -10.53 -10.64 -7.14
N THR A 96 -9.27 -10.85 -6.74
CA THR A 96 -8.90 -11.91 -5.78
C THR A 96 -8.20 -11.34 -4.54
N ALA A 97 -7.77 -12.25 -3.64
CA ALA A 97 -6.93 -11.93 -2.50
C ALA A 97 -5.42 -12.01 -2.83
N GLU A 98 -5.04 -11.81 -4.09
CA GLU A 98 -3.63 -11.77 -4.51
C GLU A 98 -2.87 -10.69 -3.74
N TRP A 99 -1.68 -11.03 -3.28
CA TRP A 99 -0.85 -10.13 -2.49
C TRP A 99 -0.32 -9.02 -3.39
N GLY A 100 -0.44 -7.78 -2.92
CA GLY A 100 0.15 -6.64 -3.63
C GLY A 100 1.61 -6.43 -3.24
N GLY A 101 2.33 -5.69 -4.06
CA GLY A 101 3.70 -5.26 -3.77
C GLY A 101 4.07 -3.94 -4.46
N GLN A 102 5.30 -3.85 -4.93
CA GLN A 102 5.88 -2.62 -5.47
C GLN A 102 5.11 -2.05 -6.67
N LEU A 103 4.63 -2.93 -7.57
CA LEU A 103 3.91 -2.51 -8.78
C LEU A 103 2.57 -1.85 -8.40
N GLU A 104 1.83 -2.47 -7.47
CA GLU A 104 0.56 -1.93 -6.97
C GLU A 104 0.78 -0.63 -6.21
N LEU A 105 1.80 -0.54 -5.35
CA LEU A 105 2.13 0.70 -4.64
C LEU A 105 2.49 1.83 -5.60
N SER A 106 3.26 1.54 -6.65
CA SER A 106 3.57 2.50 -7.70
C SER A 106 2.30 2.96 -8.43
N ALA A 107 1.43 2.03 -8.82
CA ALA A 107 0.15 2.35 -9.46
C ALA A 107 -0.74 3.21 -8.54
N LEU A 108 -0.81 2.89 -7.26
CA LEU A 108 -1.60 3.63 -6.27
C LEU A 108 -1.04 5.03 -6.00
N ALA A 109 0.28 5.16 -5.86
CA ALA A 109 0.94 6.46 -5.70
C ALA A 109 0.56 7.39 -6.86
N ASN A 110 0.68 6.89 -8.09
CA ASN A 110 0.30 7.65 -9.28
C ASN A 110 -1.20 7.93 -9.37
N ALA A 111 -2.06 6.94 -9.13
CA ALA A 111 -3.51 7.08 -9.28
C ALA A 111 -4.10 8.09 -8.28
N TYR A 112 -3.59 8.14 -7.05
CA TYR A 112 -4.05 9.07 -6.02
C TYR A 112 -3.23 10.37 -5.96
N GLY A 113 -2.13 10.47 -6.71
CA GLY A 113 -1.23 11.64 -6.65
C GLY A 113 -0.56 11.79 -5.28
N VAL A 114 -0.23 10.69 -4.61
CA VAL A 114 0.35 10.66 -3.26
C VAL A 114 1.74 10.05 -3.26
N GLU A 115 2.58 10.50 -2.33
CA GLU A 115 3.80 9.76 -1.99
C GLU A 115 3.45 8.62 -1.03
N ILE A 116 4.02 7.44 -1.23
CA ILE A 116 3.89 6.32 -0.31
C ILE A 116 5.26 6.03 0.28
N LYS A 117 5.34 6.01 1.61
CA LYS A 117 6.53 5.63 2.36
C LYS A 117 6.31 4.29 3.04
N VAL A 118 7.21 3.34 2.79
CA VAL A 118 7.18 2.01 3.37
C VAL A 118 8.36 1.85 4.30
N VAL A 119 8.09 1.74 5.60
CA VAL A 119 9.09 1.40 6.59
C VAL A 119 9.28 -0.12 6.58
N GLN A 120 10.50 -0.58 6.35
CA GLN A 120 10.88 -2.00 6.34
C GLN A 120 12.35 -2.18 6.73
N ASP A 121 12.63 -3.19 7.56
CA ASP A 121 14.01 -3.56 7.96
C ASP A 121 14.89 -2.37 8.42
N GLY A 122 14.28 -1.42 9.14
CA GLY A 122 14.97 -0.20 9.62
C GLY A 122 15.34 0.80 8.53
N ARG A 123 14.67 0.74 7.37
CA ARG A 123 14.79 1.70 6.28
C ARG A 123 13.41 2.17 5.87
N THR A 124 13.36 3.35 5.27
CA THR A 124 12.15 3.89 4.67
C THR A 124 12.33 3.97 3.16
N GLU A 125 11.57 3.14 2.43
CA GLU A 125 11.44 3.25 0.98
C GLU A 125 10.42 4.33 0.63
N THR A 126 10.65 5.09 -0.43
CA THR A 126 9.77 6.15 -0.89
C THR A 126 9.36 5.90 -2.34
N ILE A 127 8.06 5.84 -2.58
CA ILE A 127 7.43 5.67 -3.89
C ILE A 127 6.69 6.96 -4.19
N ALA A 128 7.21 7.74 -5.13
CA ALA A 128 6.64 9.02 -5.53
C ALA A 128 5.79 8.87 -6.80
N PRO A 129 4.71 9.67 -6.95
CA PRO A 129 3.96 9.71 -8.18
C PRO A 129 4.79 10.40 -9.29
N LYS A 130 4.57 10.01 -10.55
CA LYS A 130 5.21 10.61 -11.72
C LYS A 130 4.82 12.07 -11.91
N THR A 131 3.59 12.42 -11.54
CA THR A 131 3.05 13.77 -11.62
C THR A 131 2.34 14.11 -10.30
N LEU A 132 2.56 15.33 -9.80
CA LEU A 132 1.82 15.87 -8.67
C LEU A 132 0.71 16.80 -9.21
N PRO A 133 -0.50 16.79 -8.64
CA PRO A 133 -1.51 17.81 -8.94
C PRO A 133 -0.96 19.20 -8.61
N GLU A 134 -1.09 20.16 -9.53
CA GLU A 134 -0.69 21.55 -9.27
C GLU A 134 -1.50 22.15 -8.11
N GLY A 135 -0.82 22.66 -7.08
CA GLY A 135 -1.43 23.41 -5.99
C GLY A 135 -1.88 22.58 -4.77
N ASP A 136 -1.78 21.25 -4.82
CA ASP A 136 -2.04 20.41 -3.64
C ASP A 136 -0.77 20.24 -2.79
N GLU A 137 -0.95 20.31 -1.48
CA GLU A 137 0.10 19.96 -0.52
C GLU A 137 0.44 18.47 -0.67
N LYS A 138 1.74 18.15 -0.77
CA LYS A 138 2.21 16.78 -0.97
C LYS A 138 1.73 15.88 0.17
N ARG A 139 0.76 15.00 -0.11
CA ARG A 139 0.25 14.02 0.84
C ARG A 139 1.14 12.78 0.82
N THR A 140 1.61 12.39 1.99
CA THR A 140 2.45 11.20 2.18
C THR A 140 1.70 10.17 3.00
N LEU A 141 1.45 9.00 2.42
CA LEU A 141 0.91 7.83 3.11
C LEU A 141 2.06 7.03 3.71
N TRP A 142 1.90 6.53 4.93
CA TRP A 142 2.91 5.72 5.62
C TRP A 142 2.42 4.30 5.87
N LEU A 143 3.22 3.32 5.47
CA LEU A 143 2.97 1.90 5.65
C LEU A 143 4.14 1.26 6.37
N ALA A 144 3.85 0.23 7.17
CA ALA A 144 4.86 -0.67 7.71
C ALA A 144 4.79 -1.99 6.97
N TYR A 145 5.93 -2.51 6.53
CA TYR A 145 6.04 -3.81 5.90
C TYR A 145 6.87 -4.75 6.77
N TYR A 146 6.29 -5.91 7.06
CA TYR A 146 6.92 -6.97 7.83
C TYR A 146 7.12 -8.16 6.92
N ARG A 147 8.31 -8.75 6.94
CA ARG A 147 8.61 -9.94 6.13
C ARG A 147 8.44 -11.23 6.93
N ARG A 148 8.64 -11.17 8.25
CA ARG A 148 8.76 -12.38 9.10
C ARG A 148 7.91 -12.35 10.36
N SER A 149 7.36 -11.19 10.73
CA SER A 149 6.59 -11.04 11.98
C SER A 149 5.22 -11.73 11.97
N TYR A 150 4.63 -12.01 10.81
CA TYR A 150 3.31 -12.63 10.71
C TYR A 150 3.39 -14.11 10.36
N GLY A 151 2.44 -14.90 10.88
CA GLY A 151 2.41 -16.36 10.69
C GLY A 151 2.24 -16.78 9.24
N LEU A 152 1.67 -15.91 8.40
CA LEU A 152 1.45 -16.14 6.97
C LEU A 152 2.57 -15.59 6.08
N GLY A 153 3.61 -14.98 6.65
CA GLY A 153 4.72 -14.39 5.90
C GLY A 153 4.69 -12.87 5.92
N GLU A 154 4.70 -12.27 4.73
CA GLU A 154 4.79 -10.82 4.55
C GLU A 154 3.45 -10.13 4.88
N HIS A 155 3.49 -8.88 5.36
CA HIS A 155 2.30 -8.17 5.81
C HIS A 155 2.48 -6.65 5.82
N TYR A 156 1.41 -5.93 5.50
CA TYR A 156 1.35 -4.47 5.57
C TYR A 156 0.43 -3.99 6.68
N ASN A 157 0.92 -3.04 7.48
CA ASN A 157 0.11 -2.23 8.40
C ASN A 157 0.10 -0.77 7.95
N SER A 158 -0.88 -0.02 8.45
CA SER A 158 -0.98 1.44 8.27
C SER A 158 -0.19 2.13 9.39
N LEU A 159 0.52 3.22 9.08
CA LEU A 159 1.22 4.05 10.05
C LEU A 159 0.58 5.44 10.11
N ARG A 160 -0.02 5.79 11.24
CA ARG A 160 -0.71 7.07 11.44
C ARG A 160 0.17 8.01 12.25
N SER A 161 -0.08 9.31 12.16
CA SER A 161 0.61 10.28 13.01
C SER A 161 0.29 10.02 14.49
N SER A 162 1.33 10.00 15.33
CA SER A 162 1.22 10.03 16.78
C SER A 162 0.79 11.43 17.22
N THR A 163 -0.49 11.62 17.49
CA THR A 163 -0.99 12.79 18.26
C THR A 163 -0.43 12.82 19.67
#